data_AF-A0A961W6U6-F1
#
_entry.id   AF-A0A961W6U6-F1
#
_cell.length_a   1.000
_cell.length_b   1.000
_cell.length_c   1.000
_cell.angle_alpha   90.00
_cell.angle_beta   90.00
_cell.angle_gamma   90.00
#
_symmetry.space_group_name_H-M   'P 1'
#
loop_
_entity.id
_entity.type
_entity.pdbx_description
1 polymer ?
#
loop_
_entity_poly.entity_id
_entity_poly.type
_entity_poly.pdbx_seq_one_letter_code
_entity_poly.pdbx_strand_id
1 'polypeptide(L)'
;MTVMNRMMALVFVLAIGFGVATERASAQEPSAEHLALGAQLSEILNTNEAFDTVVRALRSDVVRLAVSGNPDKAEAINAAGDEVAAEIRSEGASLRAEVARIYATSYTEEELSELIAFYSSGVGAKFLTQRQVVDRSILEATIVWGDLMSERIVTLMREKLAAEGIEF
;
A
#
# COMPACT_ATOMS: atom_id res chain seq x y z
N MET A 1 2.42 19.04 4.62
CA MET A 1 2.01 18.32 3.39
C MET A 1 3.00 17.19 3.20
N THR A 2 2.53 15.96 3.38
CA THR A 2 3.32 14.74 3.59
C THR A 2 4.05 14.30 2.32
N VAL A 3 5.38 14.23 2.42
CA VAL A 3 6.24 13.49 1.48
C VAL A 3 6.17 12.01 1.85
N MET A 4 4.99 11.41 1.76
CA MET A 4 4.79 9.98 2.01
C MET A 4 3.48 9.54 1.35
N ASN A 5 3.32 9.83 0.06
CA ASN A 5 2.18 9.32 -0.71
C ASN A 5 2.50 9.19 -2.20
N ARG A 6 3.56 8.46 -2.55
CA ARG A 6 3.87 8.14 -3.95
C ARG A 6 4.56 6.77 -4.08
N MET A 7 3.84 5.71 -3.73
CA MET A 7 4.05 4.39 -4.35
C MET A 7 2.70 3.83 -4.82
N MET A 8 1.98 4.68 -5.54
CA MET A 8 0.93 4.30 -6.48
C MET A 8 1.02 5.29 -7.63
N ALA A 9 2.07 5.16 -8.43
CA ALA A 9 2.15 5.83 -9.73
C ALA A 9 1.80 4.78 -10.79
N LEU A 10 0.49 4.53 -10.93
CA LEU A 10 -0.08 4.04 -12.17
C LEU A 10 0.19 5.09 -13.24
N VAL A 11 1.31 4.94 -13.95
CA VAL A 11 1.58 5.67 -15.17
C VAL A 11 0.98 4.84 -16.31
N PHE A 12 -0.31 5.06 -16.55
CA PHE A 12 -0.93 4.74 -17.84
C PHE A 12 -0.39 5.77 -18.86
N VAL A 13 0.73 5.46 -19.52
CA VAL A 13 1.11 6.20 -20.74
C VAL A 13 0.57 5.44 -21.93
N LEU A 14 -0.55 5.95 -22.43
CA LEU A 14 -1.05 5.68 -23.77
C LEU A 14 -0.10 6.38 -24.76
N ALA A 15 0.80 5.63 -25.40
CA ALA A 15 1.56 6.12 -26.54
C ALA A 15 1.03 5.44 -27.80
N ILE A 16 0.21 6.19 -28.55
CA ILE A 16 -0.21 5.87 -29.91
C ILE A 16 0.97 6.14 -30.84
N GLY A 17 1.45 5.10 -31.55
CA GLY A 17 2.44 5.28 -32.61
C GLY A 17 2.95 3.98 -33.25
N PHE A 18 2.37 3.66 -34.42
CA PHE A 18 2.84 2.72 -35.46
C PHE A 18 2.70 1.20 -35.25
N GLY A 19 1.56 0.68 -35.72
CA GLY A 19 1.54 -0.31 -36.80
C GLY A 19 2.15 -1.69 -36.53
N VAL A 20 1.60 -2.43 -35.58
CA VAL A 20 1.48 -3.89 -35.69
C VAL A 20 0.06 -4.22 -35.25
N ALA A 21 -0.65 -5.03 -36.03
CA ALA A 21 -1.94 -5.55 -35.65
C ALA A 21 -1.77 -6.33 -34.34
N THR A 22 -2.01 -5.67 -33.22
CA THR A 22 -2.30 -6.38 -31.98
C THR A 22 -3.69 -6.92 -32.20
N GLU A 23 -3.77 -8.21 -32.50
CA GLU A 23 -4.94 -8.97 -32.15
C GLU A 23 -5.32 -8.51 -30.75
N ARG A 24 -6.52 -7.93 -30.61
CA ARG A 24 -7.14 -7.84 -29.30
C ARG A 24 -7.36 -9.29 -28.90
N ALA A 25 -6.33 -9.90 -28.30
CA ALA A 25 -6.49 -11.07 -27.48
C ALA A 25 -7.65 -10.72 -26.57
N SER A 26 -8.78 -11.37 -26.82
CA SER A 26 -9.89 -11.34 -25.88
C SER A 26 -9.23 -11.77 -24.58
N ALA A 27 -9.16 -10.89 -23.58
CA ALA A 27 -8.51 -11.21 -22.32
C ALA A 27 -9.26 -12.40 -21.73
N GLN A 28 -8.77 -13.59 -22.04
CA GLN A 28 -9.35 -14.85 -21.63
C GLN A 28 -9.17 -14.88 -20.13
N GLU A 29 -10.26 -15.10 -19.39
CA GLU A 29 -10.20 -15.08 -17.94
C GLU A 29 -9.12 -16.08 -17.48
N PRO A 30 -8.23 -15.72 -16.53
CA PRO A 30 -7.14 -16.59 -16.14
C PRO A 30 -7.64 -17.97 -15.70
N SER A 31 -6.85 -19.01 -15.97
CA SER A 31 -7.17 -20.37 -15.53
C SER A 31 -7.29 -20.44 -14.01
N ALA A 32 -7.97 -21.47 -13.49
CA ALA A 32 -8.06 -21.67 -12.05
C ALA A 32 -6.67 -21.84 -11.39
N GLU A 33 -5.73 -22.47 -12.09
CA GLU A 33 -4.34 -22.64 -11.65
C GLU A 33 -3.62 -21.29 -11.61
N HIS A 34 -3.82 -20.44 -12.62
CA HIS A 34 -3.24 -19.10 -12.67
C HIS A 34 -3.79 -18.21 -11.54
N LEU A 35 -5.10 -18.26 -11.29
CA LEU A 35 -5.73 -17.55 -10.17
C LEU A 35 -5.18 -18.04 -8.81
N ALA A 36 -4.91 -19.33 -8.66
CA ALA A 36 -4.35 -19.88 -7.44
C ALA A 36 -2.92 -19.35 -7.17
N LEU A 37 -2.08 -19.22 -8.20
CA LEU A 37 -0.76 -18.58 -8.08
C LEU A 37 -0.87 -17.11 -7.68
N GLY A 38 -1.81 -16.37 -8.29
CA GLY A 38 -2.07 -14.98 -7.91
C GLY A 38 -2.53 -14.83 -6.45
N ALA A 39 -3.38 -15.74 -5.98
CA ALA A 39 -3.81 -15.78 -4.59
C ALA A 39 -2.65 -16.11 -3.64
N GLN A 40 -1.81 -17.09 -3.99
CA GLN A 40 -0.65 -17.47 -3.18
C GLN A 40 0.35 -16.32 -3.05
N LEU A 41 0.66 -15.62 -4.15
CA LEU A 41 1.55 -14.47 -4.10
C LEU A 41 0.96 -13.33 -3.25
N SER A 42 -0.35 -13.09 -3.37
CA SER A 42 -1.09 -12.12 -2.56
C SER A 42 -0.95 -12.39 -1.06
N GLU A 43 -1.03 -13.66 -0.64
CA GLU A 43 -0.82 -14.07 0.75
C GLU A 43 0.63 -13.85 1.22
N ILE A 44 1.62 -14.23 0.41
CA ILE A 44 3.05 -14.04 0.73
C ILE A 44 3.40 -12.57 0.89
N LEU A 45 2.88 -11.72 0.00
CA LEU A 45 3.06 -10.27 0.05
C LEU A 45 2.19 -9.60 1.12
N ASN A 46 1.35 -10.38 1.81
CA ASN A 46 0.50 -9.93 2.90
C ASN A 46 -0.41 -8.75 2.53
N THR A 47 -0.89 -8.73 1.29
CA THR A 47 -1.81 -7.71 0.78
C THR A 47 -3.15 -7.74 1.51
N ASN A 48 -3.53 -8.90 2.05
CA ASN A 48 -4.74 -9.09 2.86
C ASN A 48 -4.68 -8.32 4.18
N GLU A 49 -3.50 -8.14 4.80
CA GLU A 49 -3.38 -7.35 6.04
C GLU A 49 -3.72 -5.87 5.82
N ALA A 50 -3.46 -5.33 4.63
CA ALA A 50 -3.83 -3.95 4.30
C ALA A 50 -5.35 -3.77 4.38
N PHE A 51 -6.12 -4.74 3.87
CA PHE A 51 -7.58 -4.73 3.95
C PHE A 51 -8.05 -4.82 5.41
N ASP A 52 -7.54 -5.78 6.18
CA ASP A 52 -7.91 -5.94 7.59
C ASP A 52 -7.57 -4.69 8.43
N THR A 53 -6.47 -4.01 8.08
CA THR A 53 -6.08 -2.75 8.71
C THR A 53 -7.09 -1.64 8.43
N VAL A 54 -7.57 -1.53 7.19
CA VAL A 54 -8.63 -0.58 6.83
C VAL A 54 -9.93 -0.87 7.58
N VAL A 55 -10.37 -2.14 7.61
CA VAL A 55 -11.60 -2.53 8.33
C VAL A 55 -11.47 -2.22 9.83
N ARG A 56 -10.33 -2.51 10.45
CA ARG A 56 -10.07 -2.17 11.86
C ARG A 56 -10.12 -0.67 12.12
N ALA A 57 -9.51 0.14 11.25
CA ALA A 57 -9.51 1.59 11.37
C ALA A 57 -10.93 2.16 11.27
N LEU A 58 -11.70 1.76 10.24
CA LEU A 58 -13.08 2.18 10.05
C LEU A 58 -13.98 1.79 11.24
N ARG A 59 -13.86 0.55 11.72
CA ARG A 59 -14.56 0.12 12.94
C ARG A 59 -14.22 1.03 14.12
N SER A 60 -12.92 1.24 14.37
CA SER A 60 -12.47 2.04 15.51
C SER A 60 -13.01 3.47 15.46
N ASP A 61 -13.10 4.06 14.28
CA ASP A 61 -13.60 5.42 14.09
C ASP A 61 -15.09 5.51 14.37
N VAL A 62 -15.88 4.57 13.84
CA VAL A 62 -17.33 4.50 14.04
C VAL A 62 -17.66 4.21 15.52
N VAL A 63 -17.00 3.24 16.13
CA VAL A 63 -17.20 2.88 17.55
C VAL A 63 -16.88 4.08 18.44
N ARG A 64 -15.75 4.76 18.22
CA ARG A 64 -15.37 5.94 19.02
C ARG A 64 -16.42 7.04 18.95
N LEU A 65 -16.94 7.33 17.74
CA LEU A 65 -18.00 8.31 17.55
C LEU A 65 -19.29 7.91 18.28
N ALA A 66 -19.71 6.65 18.13
CA ALA A 66 -20.94 6.15 18.73
C ALA A 66 -20.89 6.12 20.27
N VAL A 67 -19.76 5.68 20.84
CA VAL A 67 -19.52 5.67 22.30
C VAL A 67 -19.49 7.09 22.85
N SER A 68 -18.89 8.06 22.14
CA SER A 68 -18.89 9.45 22.57
C SER A 68 -20.30 10.03 22.71
N GLY A 69 -21.26 9.58 21.88
CA GLY A 69 -22.66 9.99 21.96
C GLY A 69 -23.51 9.16 22.93
N ASN A 70 -23.05 7.96 23.32
CA ASN A 70 -23.78 7.01 24.18
C ASN A 70 -22.82 6.25 25.13
N PRO A 71 -22.20 6.93 26.11
CA PRO A 71 -21.17 6.30 26.95
C PRO A 71 -21.68 5.11 27.78
N ASP A 72 -22.95 5.13 28.18
CA ASP A 72 -23.65 4.07 28.91
C ASP A 72 -23.86 2.80 28.09
N LYS A 73 -23.76 2.88 26.76
CA LYS A 73 -23.95 1.76 25.83
C LYS A 73 -22.64 1.22 25.26
N ALA A 74 -21.50 1.59 25.84
CA ALA A 74 -20.19 1.32 25.26
C ALA A 74 -19.94 -0.17 24.96
N GLU A 75 -20.36 -1.08 25.84
CA GLU A 75 -20.20 -2.52 25.63
C GLU A 75 -21.00 -3.03 24.43
N ALA A 76 -22.28 -2.68 24.36
CA ALA A 76 -23.16 -3.05 23.24
C ALA A 76 -22.67 -2.47 21.90
N ILE A 77 -22.17 -1.23 21.89
CA ILE A 77 -21.61 -0.58 20.70
C ILE A 77 -20.33 -1.30 20.24
N ASN A 78 -19.47 -1.71 21.17
CA ASN A 78 -18.26 -2.47 20.82
C ASN A 78 -18.61 -3.83 20.22
N ALA A 79 -19.55 -4.57 20.83
CA ALA A 79 -20.00 -5.86 20.33
C ALA A 79 -20.59 -5.74 18.90
N ALA A 80 -21.48 -4.77 18.68
CA ALA A 80 -22.02 -4.50 17.34
C ALA A 80 -20.92 -4.10 16.33
N GLY A 81 -19.92 -3.33 16.76
CA GLY A 81 -18.76 -2.99 15.93
C GLY A 81 -17.93 -4.20 15.53
N ASP A 82 -17.80 -5.20 16.42
CA ASP A 82 -17.09 -6.45 16.12
C ASP A 82 -17.87 -7.32 15.12
N GLU A 83 -19.19 -7.42 15.28
CA GLU A 83 -20.08 -8.14 14.36
C GLU A 83 -20.03 -7.53 12.95
N VAL A 84 -20.20 -6.21 12.84
CA VAL A 84 -20.13 -5.51 11.54
C VAL A 84 -18.75 -5.68 10.91
N ALA A 85 -17.67 -5.57 11.69
CA ALA A 85 -16.33 -5.79 11.15
C ALA A 85 -16.14 -7.23 10.64
N ALA A 86 -16.76 -8.24 11.27
CA ALA A 86 -16.73 -9.61 10.80
C ALA A 86 -17.51 -9.79 9.49
N GLU A 87 -18.68 -9.16 9.37
CA GLU A 87 -19.50 -9.16 8.14
C GLU A 87 -18.74 -8.55 6.96
N ILE A 88 -18.17 -7.36 7.14
CA ILE A 88 -17.36 -6.69 6.09
C ILE A 88 -16.13 -7.52 5.70
N ARG A 89 -15.50 -8.23 6.64
CA ARG A 89 -14.38 -9.15 6.31
C ARG A 89 -14.82 -10.33 5.46
N SER A 90 -16.03 -10.82 5.68
CA SER A 90 -16.65 -11.88 4.88
C SER A 90 -16.94 -11.39 3.46
N GLU A 91 -17.50 -10.19 3.31
CA GLU A 91 -17.72 -9.54 2.00
C GLU A 91 -16.41 -9.32 1.22
N GLY A 92 -15.31 -9.07 1.95
CA GLY A 92 -13.96 -8.95 1.41
C GLY A 92 -13.43 -10.20 0.69
N ALA A 93 -14.13 -11.34 0.74
CA ALA A 93 -13.77 -12.52 -0.06
C ALA A 93 -13.77 -12.22 -1.57
N SER A 94 -14.70 -11.37 -2.02
CA SER A 94 -14.75 -10.90 -3.42
C SER A 94 -13.52 -10.06 -3.78
N LEU A 95 -13.10 -9.17 -2.88
CA LEU A 95 -11.91 -8.33 -3.06
C LEU A 95 -10.63 -9.17 -3.06
N ARG A 96 -10.51 -10.20 -2.20
CA ARG A 96 -9.36 -11.12 -2.23
C ARG A 96 -9.27 -11.88 -3.55
N ALA A 97 -10.41 -12.33 -4.08
CA ALA A 97 -10.48 -12.94 -5.40
C ALA A 97 -10.10 -11.95 -6.52
N GLU A 98 -10.49 -10.68 -6.40
CA GLU A 98 -10.07 -9.63 -7.32
C GLU A 98 -8.55 -9.41 -7.29
N VAL A 99 -7.93 -9.37 -6.11
CA VAL A 99 -6.48 -9.21 -5.98
C VAL A 99 -5.75 -10.40 -6.62
N ALA A 100 -6.23 -11.63 -6.41
CA ALA A 100 -5.67 -12.80 -7.08
C ALA A 100 -5.76 -12.66 -8.61
N ARG A 101 -6.91 -12.20 -9.14
CA ARG A 101 -7.08 -11.94 -10.57
C ARG A 101 -6.15 -10.84 -11.08
N ILE A 102 -5.94 -9.77 -10.32
CA ILE A 102 -5.01 -8.69 -10.67
C ILE A 102 -3.59 -9.27 -10.85
N TYR A 103 -3.12 -10.10 -9.93
CA TYR A 103 -1.82 -10.76 -10.09
C TYR A 103 -1.79 -11.72 -11.30
N ALA A 104 -2.80 -12.57 -11.44
CA ALA A 104 -2.90 -13.55 -12.54
C ALA A 104 -3.09 -12.91 -13.93
N THR A 105 -3.51 -11.65 -14.01
CA THR A 105 -3.60 -10.91 -15.29
C THR A 105 -2.39 -10.02 -15.54
N SER A 106 -1.61 -9.72 -14.51
CA SER A 106 -0.43 -8.85 -14.61
C SER A 106 0.86 -9.62 -14.90
N TYR A 107 0.90 -10.90 -14.57
CA TYR A 107 2.06 -11.77 -14.68
C TYR A 107 1.67 -13.08 -15.37
N THR A 108 2.65 -13.77 -15.94
CA THR A 108 2.51 -15.15 -16.40
C THR A 108 2.57 -16.14 -15.23
N GLU A 109 2.11 -17.37 -15.43
CA GLU A 109 2.20 -18.43 -14.41
C GLU A 109 3.66 -18.71 -13.98
N GLU A 110 4.60 -18.62 -14.92
CA GLU A 110 6.04 -18.79 -14.67
C GLU A 110 6.58 -17.66 -13.77
N GLU A 111 6.31 -16.40 -14.12
CA GLU A 111 6.72 -15.24 -13.32
C GLU A 111 6.11 -15.26 -11.91
N LEU A 112 4.84 -15.64 -11.78
CA LEU A 112 4.22 -15.79 -10.46
C LEU A 112 4.93 -16.87 -9.63
N SER A 113 5.26 -18.00 -10.25
CA SER A 113 5.97 -19.10 -9.59
C SER A 113 7.36 -18.67 -9.12
N GLU A 114 8.10 -17.93 -9.96
CA GLU A 114 9.40 -17.36 -9.59
C GLU A 114 9.29 -16.36 -8.42
N LEU A 115 8.30 -15.46 -8.46
CA LEU A 115 8.05 -14.49 -7.38
C LEU A 115 7.69 -15.19 -6.07
N ILE A 116 6.82 -16.21 -6.13
CA ILE A 116 6.45 -17.03 -4.98
C ILE A 116 7.69 -17.69 -4.38
N ALA A 117 8.53 -18.34 -5.20
CA ALA A 117 9.74 -19.01 -4.75
C ALA A 117 10.73 -18.03 -4.09
N PHE A 118 10.92 -16.86 -4.69
CA PHE A 118 11.80 -15.80 -4.18
C PHE A 118 11.31 -15.26 -2.83
N TYR A 119 10.04 -14.87 -2.73
CA TYR A 119 9.52 -14.23 -1.53
C TYR A 119 9.21 -15.21 -0.39
N SER A 120 9.09 -16.50 -0.67
CA SER A 120 8.84 -17.52 0.35
C SER A 120 10.09 -17.96 1.12
N SER A 121 11.30 -17.61 0.66
CA SER A 121 12.53 -18.12 1.27
C SER A 121 13.72 -17.16 1.20
N GLY A 122 14.79 -17.51 1.93
CA GLY A 122 16.08 -16.84 1.85
C GLY A 122 16.01 -15.32 2.04
N VAL A 123 16.61 -14.59 1.09
CA VAL A 123 16.68 -13.12 1.15
C VAL A 123 15.35 -12.44 0.81
N GLY A 124 14.50 -13.03 -0.03
CA GLY A 124 13.19 -12.44 -0.36
C GLY A 124 12.25 -12.44 0.84
N ALA A 125 12.17 -13.55 1.57
CA ALA A 125 11.42 -13.61 2.82
C ALA A 125 11.99 -12.64 3.88
N LYS A 126 13.33 -12.56 3.98
CA LYS A 126 13.99 -11.58 4.87
C LYS A 126 13.66 -10.14 4.46
N PHE A 127 13.60 -9.84 3.17
CA PHE A 127 13.27 -8.51 2.69
C PHE A 127 11.85 -8.09 3.13
N LEU A 128 10.85 -8.96 2.95
CA LEU A 128 9.47 -8.67 3.37
C LEU A 128 9.37 -8.38 4.87
N THR A 129 10.04 -9.18 5.70
CA THR A 129 10.01 -9.02 7.17
C THR A 129 10.81 -7.81 7.66
N GLN A 130 11.94 -7.49 7.01
CA GLN A 130 12.81 -6.38 7.41
C GLN A 130 12.37 -5.02 6.89
N ARG A 131 11.54 -4.98 5.84
CA ARG A 131 11.15 -3.73 5.17
C ARG A 131 10.63 -2.67 6.13
N GLN A 132 9.71 -3.03 7.05
CA GLN A 132 9.17 -2.07 8.02
C GLN A 132 10.20 -1.52 9.01
N VAL A 133 11.27 -2.26 9.28
CA VAL A 133 12.36 -1.81 10.15
C VAL A 133 13.24 -0.83 9.38
N VAL A 134 13.62 -1.21 8.16
CA VAL A 134 14.43 -0.38 7.26
C VAL A 134 13.73 0.95 6.95
N ASP A 135 12.45 0.92 6.60
CA ASP A 135 11.67 2.13 6.28
C ASP A 135 11.61 3.09 7.47
N ARG A 136 11.53 2.56 8.71
CA ARG A 136 11.61 3.36 9.95
C ARG A 136 12.97 4.00 10.14
N SER A 137 14.04 3.22 9.99
CA SER A 137 15.41 3.74 10.10
C SER A 137 15.71 4.81 9.07
N ILE A 138 15.20 4.67 7.84
CA ILE A 138 15.31 5.68 6.79
C ILE A 138 14.61 6.97 7.21
N LEU A 139 13.39 6.88 7.75
CA LEU A 139 12.65 8.05 8.23
C LEU A 139 13.39 8.77 9.36
N GLU A 140 13.90 8.04 10.34
CA GLU A 140 14.71 8.59 11.44
C GLU A 140 15.95 9.31 10.93
N ALA A 141 16.70 8.69 10.01
CA ALA A 141 17.87 9.31 9.39
C ALA A 141 17.50 10.59 8.61
N THR A 142 16.34 10.59 7.94
CA THR A 142 15.84 11.76 7.19
C THR A 142 15.47 12.91 8.11
N ILE A 143 14.89 12.64 9.28
CA ILE A 143 14.59 13.66 10.30
C ILE A 143 15.88 14.32 10.79
N VAL A 144 16.87 13.51 11.17
CA VAL A 144 18.17 14.03 11.64
C VAL A 144 18.86 14.86 10.56
N TRP A 145 18.84 14.39 9.31
CA TRP A 145 19.37 15.17 8.19
C TRP A 145 18.61 16.49 7.98
N GLY A 146 17.29 16.48 8.11
CA GLY A 146 16.45 17.67 7.98
C GLY A 146 16.76 18.74 9.02
N ASP A 147 17.01 18.32 10.27
CA ASP A 147 17.41 19.23 11.35
C ASP A 147 18.74 19.91 11.02
N LEU A 148 19.73 19.15 10.55
CA LEU A 148 21.03 19.69 10.11
C LEU A 148 20.91 20.63 8.90
N MET A 149 20.00 20.35 7.97
CA MET A 149 19.81 21.18 6.78
C MET A 149 19.03 22.46 7.05
N SER A 150 18.21 22.51 8.10
CA SER A 150 17.41 23.69 8.42
C SER A 150 18.29 24.93 8.65
N GLU A 151 19.38 24.79 9.41
CA GLU A 151 20.36 25.86 9.61
C GLU A 151 21.03 26.26 8.29
N ARG A 152 21.44 25.28 7.49
CA ARG A 152 22.09 25.50 6.20
C ARG A 152 21.18 26.22 5.20
N ILE A 153 19.88 25.88 5.18
CA ILE A 153 18.89 26.53 4.31
C ILE A 153 18.74 28.00 4.71
N VAL A 154 18.68 28.33 6.00
CA VAL A 154 18.61 29.73 6.47
C VAL A 154 19.83 30.52 6.00
N THR A 155 21.03 29.96 6.15
CA THR A 155 22.26 30.62 5.67
C THR A 155 22.25 30.83 4.15
N LEU A 156 21.91 29.79 3.38
CA LEU A 156 21.85 29.89 1.92
C LEU A 156 20.79 30.89 1.45
N MET A 157 19.65 30.97 2.14
CA MET A 157 18.60 31.96 1.85
C MET A 157 19.10 33.38 2.13
N ARG A 158 19.77 33.62 3.26
CA ARG A 158 20.39 34.91 3.59
C ARG A 158 21.38 35.35 2.51
N GLU A 159 22.27 34.44 2.10
CA GLU A 159 23.28 34.72 1.07
C GLU A 159 22.64 35.09 -0.28
N LYS A 160 21.62 34.34 -0.70
CA LYS A 160 20.91 34.60 -1.97
C LYS A 160 20.15 35.91 -1.94
N LEU A 161 19.44 36.21 -0.86
CA LEU A 161 18.68 37.46 -0.73
C LEU A 161 19.60 38.68 -0.63
N ALA A 162 20.71 38.58 0.10
CA ALA A 162 21.72 39.64 0.18
C ALA A 162 22.33 39.94 -1.21
N ALA A 163 22.58 38.92 -2.04
CA ALA A 163 23.06 39.10 -3.41
C ALA A 163 22.06 39.85 -4.31
N GLU A 164 20.77 39.82 -3.97
CA GLU A 164 19.70 40.57 -4.64
C GLU A 164 19.42 41.93 -3.96
N GLY A 165 20.17 42.29 -2.91
CA GLY A 165 19.98 43.53 -2.15
C GLY A 165 18.77 43.51 -1.20
N ILE A 166 18.28 42.32 -0.85
CA ILE A 166 17.12 42.12 0.03
C ILE A 166 17.63 41.68 1.42
N GLU A 167 17.23 42.38 2.49
CA GLU A 167 17.51 41.94 3.86
C GLU A 167 16.55 40.84 4.33
N PHE A 168 17.09 39.87 5.06
CA PHE A 168 16.41 38.68 5.59
C PHE A 168 16.83 38.39 7.03
#